data_AF-A0A3B9DVI4-F1
#
_entry.id   AF-A0A3B9DVI4-F1
#
_cell.length_a   1.000
_cell.length_b   1.000
_cell.length_c   1.000
_cell.angle_alpha   90.00
_cell.angle_beta   90.00
_cell.angle_gamma   90.00
#
_symmetry.space_group_name_H-M   'P 1'
#
loop_
_entity.id
_entity.type
_entity.pdbx_description
1 polymer ?
#
loop_
_entity_poly.entity_id
_entity_poly.type
_entity_poly.pdbx_seq_one_letter_code
_entity_poly.pdbx_strand_id
1 'polypeptide(L)'
;MSEITNDPRLKQAAEEAIAKAVDRRVISFTLDGETYWIKRKMGNGRKQFAKYSVEKEFYFEVAKMTIAGRAAPLLVPEILVLTPDYMVTKDGGRTLKNWLDTDMPEEDKEQLLEEAGRALCSLHQAGIVHGRPALRDITWKEGNFTFLDWENRMFTKDIEEQKAVDLILLLHGLAREDYREEGHRMEALDRGYLAQGGEKTRENAIRLFRKHGVLYRIVKALSPFHMVDVEAARKVCEYFLN
;
A
#
# COMPACT_ATOMS: atom_id res chain seq x y z
N MET A 1 -17.86 -2.30 -11.86
CA MET A 1 -16.96 -3.46 -11.94
C MET A 1 -16.67 -3.66 -13.41
N SER A 2 -15.42 -3.72 -13.82
CA SER A 2 -15.11 -4.61 -14.94
C SER A 2 -15.28 -6.04 -14.42
N GLU A 3 -15.95 -6.87 -15.21
CA GLU A 3 -16.19 -8.27 -14.91
C GLU A 3 -14.84 -9.01 -14.96
N ILE A 4 -14.60 -10.01 -14.09
CA ILE A 4 -13.42 -10.88 -14.27
C ILE A 4 -13.62 -11.59 -15.60
N THR A 5 -12.95 -11.09 -16.64
CA THR A 5 -13.21 -11.50 -18.02
C THR A 5 -12.77 -12.93 -18.26
N ASN A 6 -11.73 -13.39 -17.55
CA ASN A 6 -11.05 -14.65 -17.80
C ASN A 6 -10.78 -14.84 -19.31
N ASP A 7 -10.33 -13.76 -19.96
CA ASP A 7 -10.03 -13.73 -21.39
C ASP A 7 -9.07 -14.88 -21.74
N PRO A 8 -9.46 -15.80 -22.65
CA PRO A 8 -8.61 -16.91 -23.06
C PRO A 8 -7.23 -16.50 -23.57
N ARG A 9 -7.12 -15.37 -24.30
CA ARG A 9 -5.82 -14.87 -24.81
C ARG A 9 -4.92 -14.44 -23.67
N LEU A 10 -5.48 -13.70 -22.71
CA LEU A 10 -4.74 -13.21 -21.54
C LEU A 10 -4.32 -14.38 -20.64
N LYS A 11 -5.20 -15.36 -20.45
CA LYS A 11 -4.90 -16.58 -19.71
C LYS A 11 -3.77 -17.37 -20.37
N GLN A 12 -3.83 -17.57 -21.68
CA GLN A 12 -2.77 -18.27 -22.42
C GLN A 12 -1.42 -17.55 -22.30
N ALA A 13 -1.38 -16.23 -22.51
CA ALA A 13 -0.17 -15.44 -22.37
C ALA A 13 0.42 -15.51 -20.95
N ALA A 14 -0.44 -15.50 -19.92
CA ALA A 14 -0.02 -15.66 -18.54
C ALA A 14 0.60 -17.06 -18.28
N GLU A 15 -0.01 -18.12 -18.81
CA GLU A 15 0.52 -19.49 -18.66
C GLU A 15 1.86 -19.68 -19.38
N GLU A 16 2.05 -19.09 -20.56
CA GLU A 16 3.33 -19.06 -21.26
C GLU A 16 4.41 -18.30 -20.48
N ALA A 17 4.06 -17.18 -19.86
CA ALA A 17 4.97 -16.42 -18.99
C ALA A 17 5.35 -17.21 -17.73
N ILE A 18 4.39 -17.91 -17.12
CA ILE A 18 4.63 -18.79 -15.96
C ILE A 18 5.58 -19.94 -16.33
N ALA A 19 5.39 -20.57 -17.49
CA ALA A 19 6.24 -21.66 -17.96
C ALA A 19 7.71 -21.23 -18.15
N LYS A 20 7.95 -19.95 -18.50
CA LYS A 20 9.30 -19.38 -18.65
C LYS A 20 9.94 -18.95 -17.33
N ALA A 21 9.18 -18.84 -16.24
CA ALA A 21 9.60 -18.30 -14.96
C ALA A 21 9.03 -19.11 -13.78
N VAL A 22 9.24 -20.42 -13.80
CA VAL A 22 8.56 -21.40 -12.92
C VAL A 22 8.78 -21.19 -11.42
N ASP A 23 9.89 -20.59 -11.02
CA ASP A 23 10.28 -20.31 -9.64
C ASP A 23 9.82 -18.92 -9.15
N ARG A 24 9.31 -18.08 -10.04
CA ARG A 24 8.90 -16.70 -9.72
C ARG A 24 7.44 -16.66 -9.26
N ARG A 25 7.20 -16.05 -8.10
CA ARG A 25 5.84 -15.78 -7.55
C ARG A 25 5.13 -14.64 -8.28
N VAL A 26 5.88 -13.58 -8.62
CA VAL A 26 5.37 -12.38 -9.31
C VAL A 26 6.10 -12.25 -10.65
N ILE A 27 5.34 -12.18 -11.74
CA ILE A 27 5.85 -12.19 -13.12
C ILE A 27 5.11 -11.10 -13.89
N SER A 28 5.81 -10.29 -14.67
CA SER A 28 5.19 -9.40 -15.64
C SER A 28 5.20 -10.00 -17.04
N PHE A 29 4.23 -9.64 -17.86
CA PHE A 29 4.21 -9.94 -19.28
C PHE A 29 3.47 -8.82 -20.04
N THR A 30 3.67 -8.77 -21.36
CA THR A 30 3.05 -7.78 -22.23
C THR A 30 2.16 -8.47 -23.24
N LEU A 31 0.96 -7.95 -23.48
CA LEU A 31 0.03 -8.41 -24.52
C LEU A 31 -0.61 -7.17 -25.15
N ASP A 32 -0.63 -7.11 -26.49
CA ASP A 32 -1.23 -6.01 -27.26
C ASP A 32 -0.73 -4.61 -26.84
N GLY A 33 0.53 -4.49 -26.42
CA GLY A 33 1.17 -3.23 -25.98
C GLY A 33 0.93 -2.88 -24.50
N GLU A 34 0.07 -3.62 -23.81
CA GLU A 34 -0.23 -3.42 -22.39
C GLU A 34 0.57 -4.36 -21.50
N THR A 35 0.94 -3.88 -20.30
CA THR A 35 1.65 -4.69 -19.30
C THR A 35 0.68 -5.24 -18.25
N TYR A 36 0.92 -6.48 -17.86
CA TYR A 36 0.13 -7.21 -16.87
C TYR A 36 1.04 -7.87 -15.84
N TRP A 37 0.49 -8.11 -14.65
CA TRP A 37 1.17 -8.75 -13.54
C TRP A 37 0.47 -10.03 -13.12
N ILE A 38 1.24 -11.09 -12.98
CA ILE A 38 0.81 -12.38 -12.46
C ILE A 38 1.24 -12.45 -11.00
N LYS A 39 0.31 -12.72 -10.09
CA LYS A 39 0.62 -13.08 -8.70
C LYS A 39 0.16 -14.52 -8.45
N ARG A 40 1.12 -15.42 -8.25
CA ARG A 40 0.88 -16.86 -8.06
C ARG A 40 0.64 -17.19 -6.58
N LYS A 41 -0.19 -18.20 -6.33
CA LYS A 41 -0.39 -18.85 -5.03
C LYS A 41 0.85 -19.69 -4.67
N MET A 42 1.94 -19.00 -4.37
CA MET A 42 3.23 -19.57 -3.99
C MET A 42 3.78 -18.88 -2.75
N GLY A 43 4.47 -19.65 -1.90
CA GLY A 43 5.13 -19.12 -0.72
C GLY A 43 6.33 -18.24 -1.08
N ASN A 44 6.73 -17.37 -0.16
CA ASN A 44 7.88 -16.46 -0.33
C ASN A 44 9.20 -17.02 0.26
N GLY A 45 9.27 -18.33 0.54
CA GLY A 45 10.45 -19.00 1.11
C GLY A 45 10.78 -18.64 2.57
N ARG A 46 9.97 -17.80 3.25
CA ARG A 46 10.18 -17.43 4.66
C ARG A 46 9.61 -18.50 5.61
N LYS A 47 10.20 -18.64 6.81
CA LYS A 47 9.82 -19.67 7.80
C LYS A 47 8.31 -19.65 8.09
N GLN A 48 7.63 -20.77 7.86
CA GLN A 48 6.17 -20.95 8.01
C GLN A 48 5.63 -20.76 9.44
N PHE A 49 6.48 -20.76 10.46
CA PHE A 49 6.07 -20.79 11.88
C PHE A 49 5.17 -19.60 12.31
N ALA A 50 5.21 -18.48 11.59
CA ALA A 50 4.40 -17.29 11.88
C ALA A 50 3.40 -16.94 10.76
N LYS A 51 3.26 -17.77 9.72
CA LYS A 51 2.42 -17.49 8.55
C LYS A 51 1.22 -18.43 8.45
N TYR A 52 0.14 -17.93 7.85
CA TYR A 52 -0.97 -18.77 7.41
C TYR A 52 -0.53 -19.64 6.21
N SER A 53 -1.34 -20.62 5.83
CA SER A 53 -1.10 -21.37 4.60
C SER A 53 -1.09 -20.41 3.40
N VAL A 54 -0.25 -20.70 2.40
CA VAL A 54 -0.14 -19.92 1.15
C VAL A 54 -1.51 -19.73 0.50
N GLU A 55 -2.35 -20.75 0.56
CA GLU A 55 -3.73 -20.72 0.08
C GLU A 55 -4.58 -19.66 0.80
N LYS A 56 -4.50 -19.57 2.14
CA LYS A 56 -5.24 -18.58 2.91
C LYS A 56 -4.75 -17.15 2.63
N GLU A 57 -3.45 -16.96 2.42
CA GLU A 57 -2.90 -15.64 2.07
C GLU A 57 -3.41 -15.20 0.68
N PHE A 58 -3.34 -16.09 -0.31
CA PHE A 58 -3.78 -15.82 -1.68
C PHE A 58 -5.28 -15.48 -1.76
N TYR A 59 -6.14 -16.34 -1.21
CA TYR A 59 -7.58 -16.08 -1.28
C TYR A 59 -8.02 -14.89 -0.41
N PHE A 60 -7.31 -14.61 0.68
CA PHE A 60 -7.56 -13.40 1.47
C PHE A 60 -7.27 -12.13 0.65
N GLU A 61 -6.14 -12.12 -0.08
CA GLU A 61 -5.80 -11.01 -0.96
C GLU A 61 -6.84 -10.82 -2.07
N VAL A 62 -7.21 -11.90 -2.76
CA VAL A 62 -8.26 -11.87 -3.80
C VAL A 62 -9.58 -11.34 -3.24
N ALA A 63 -10.01 -11.82 -2.07
CA ALA A 63 -11.24 -11.36 -1.44
C ALA A 63 -11.17 -9.86 -1.07
N LYS A 64 -10.06 -9.41 -0.49
CA LYS A 64 -9.88 -8.01 -0.10
C LYS A 64 -9.83 -7.09 -1.31
N MET A 65 -9.10 -7.46 -2.36
CA MET A 65 -9.10 -6.75 -3.64
C MET A 65 -10.49 -6.70 -4.26
N THR A 66 -11.26 -7.79 -4.23
CA THR A 66 -12.62 -7.81 -4.76
C THR A 66 -13.55 -6.87 -4.00
N ILE A 67 -13.48 -6.85 -2.67
CA ILE A 67 -14.27 -5.95 -1.82
C ILE A 67 -13.85 -4.49 -2.05
N ALA A 68 -12.55 -4.23 -2.04
CA ALA A 68 -11.99 -2.90 -2.26
C ALA A 68 -12.33 -2.37 -3.66
N GLY A 69 -12.20 -3.20 -4.70
CA GLY A 69 -12.48 -2.82 -6.09
C GLY A 69 -13.97 -2.57 -6.35
N ARG A 70 -14.88 -3.09 -5.51
CA ARG A 70 -16.29 -2.71 -5.56
C ARG A 70 -16.55 -1.33 -4.97
N ALA A 71 -15.83 -0.96 -3.91
CA ALA A 71 -16.03 0.28 -3.18
C ALA A 71 -15.21 1.45 -3.77
N ALA A 72 -14.02 1.16 -4.31
CA ALA A 72 -13.06 2.13 -4.84
C ALA A 72 -12.33 1.56 -6.08
N PRO A 73 -13.03 1.35 -7.22
CA PRO A 73 -12.52 0.61 -8.38
C PRO A 73 -11.24 1.20 -9.00
N LEU A 74 -11.04 2.51 -8.91
CA LEU A 74 -9.86 3.17 -9.49
C LEU A 74 -8.60 3.01 -8.63
N LEU A 75 -8.75 2.62 -7.36
CA LEU A 75 -7.65 2.53 -6.39
C LEU A 75 -7.11 1.11 -6.20
N VAL A 76 -7.66 0.13 -6.93
CA VAL A 76 -7.35 -1.30 -6.77
C VAL A 76 -7.01 -1.90 -8.13
N PRO A 77 -6.02 -2.80 -8.23
CA PRO A 77 -5.71 -3.47 -9.48
C PRO A 77 -6.92 -4.25 -9.98
N GLU A 78 -7.25 -4.02 -11.23
CA GLU A 78 -8.28 -4.79 -11.93
C GLU A 78 -7.82 -6.24 -12.08
N ILE A 79 -8.56 -7.19 -11.51
CA ILE A 79 -8.31 -8.63 -11.69
C ILE A 79 -8.99 -9.09 -12.98
N LEU A 80 -8.19 -9.44 -13.97
CA LEU A 80 -8.65 -9.83 -15.31
C LEU A 80 -8.74 -11.35 -15.47
N VAL A 81 -7.84 -12.10 -14.82
CA VAL A 81 -7.88 -13.56 -14.76
C VAL A 81 -7.75 -13.99 -13.31
N LEU A 82 -8.59 -14.93 -12.88
CA LEU A 82 -8.49 -15.57 -11.59
C LEU A 82 -8.59 -17.08 -11.75
N THR A 83 -7.54 -17.78 -11.35
CA THR A 83 -7.51 -19.25 -11.29
C THR A 83 -7.29 -19.70 -9.85
N PRO A 84 -7.44 -21.01 -9.54
CA PRO A 84 -7.04 -21.51 -8.24
C PRO A 84 -5.57 -21.24 -7.88
N ASP A 85 -4.68 -21.04 -8.86
CA ASP A 85 -3.22 -21.00 -8.64
C ASP A 85 -2.57 -19.65 -8.91
N TYR A 86 -3.25 -18.72 -9.58
CA TYR A 86 -2.75 -17.37 -9.83
C TYR A 86 -3.87 -16.38 -10.18
N MET A 87 -3.56 -15.10 -10.04
CA MET A 87 -4.37 -14.01 -10.59
C MET A 87 -3.53 -13.14 -11.54
N VAL A 88 -4.19 -12.51 -12.50
CA VAL A 88 -3.59 -11.54 -13.43
C VAL A 88 -4.25 -10.18 -13.21
N THR A 89 -3.43 -9.15 -13.04
CA THR A 89 -3.89 -7.77 -12.87
C THR A 89 -3.32 -6.84 -13.93
N LYS A 90 -4.04 -5.76 -14.23
CA LYS A 90 -3.50 -4.67 -15.07
C LYS A 90 -2.34 -3.97 -14.36
N ASP A 91 -1.37 -3.48 -15.13
CA ASP A 91 -0.26 -2.68 -14.63
C ASP A 91 -0.71 -1.29 -14.14
N GLY A 92 -0.35 -0.99 -12.89
CA GLY A 92 -0.59 0.30 -12.23
C GLY A 92 0.55 1.32 -12.41
N GLY A 93 1.60 0.96 -13.14
CA GLY A 93 2.74 1.82 -13.45
C GLY A 93 3.81 1.88 -12.35
N ARG A 94 4.56 2.98 -12.34
CA ARG A 94 5.70 3.17 -11.44
C ARG A 94 5.20 3.41 -10.01
N THR A 95 5.90 2.83 -9.03
CA THR A 95 5.57 2.99 -7.60
C THR A 95 5.81 4.43 -7.15
N LEU A 96 5.06 4.87 -6.13
CA LEU A 96 5.23 6.18 -5.51
C LEU A 96 6.65 6.33 -4.97
N LYS A 97 7.22 5.28 -4.36
CA LYS A 97 8.64 5.28 -3.96
C LYS A 97 9.56 5.60 -5.15
N ASN A 98 9.40 4.89 -6.26
CA ASN A 98 10.26 5.06 -7.42
C ASN A 98 10.06 6.43 -8.09
N TRP A 99 8.90 7.07 -7.96
CA TRP A 99 8.70 8.46 -8.38
C TRP A 99 9.47 9.44 -7.49
N LEU A 100 9.40 9.27 -6.17
CA LEU A 100 10.09 10.13 -5.20
C LEU A 100 11.62 10.02 -5.29
N ASP A 101 12.13 8.88 -5.75
CA ASP A 101 13.55 8.62 -6.01
C ASP A 101 14.06 9.24 -7.32
N THR A 102 13.21 9.87 -8.13
CA THR A 102 13.65 10.54 -9.37
C THR A 102 14.17 11.96 -9.13
N ASP A 103 14.79 12.54 -10.16
CA ASP A 103 15.26 13.94 -10.19
C ASP A 103 14.12 14.95 -10.48
N MET A 104 12.85 14.55 -10.35
CA MET A 104 11.74 15.49 -10.50
C MET A 104 11.80 16.60 -9.44
N PRO A 105 11.34 17.83 -9.75
CA PRO A 105 11.27 18.92 -8.79
C PRO A 105 10.55 18.49 -7.49
N GLU A 106 11.01 19.00 -6.35
CA GLU A 106 10.39 18.67 -5.06
C GLU A 106 8.93 19.15 -4.97
N GLU A 107 8.57 20.26 -5.64
CA GLU A 107 7.19 20.73 -5.75
C GLU A 107 6.28 19.68 -6.41
N ASP A 108 6.76 19.03 -7.48
CA ASP A 108 6.02 17.95 -8.15
C ASP A 108 5.91 16.70 -7.25
N LYS A 109 6.93 16.43 -6.42
CA LYS A 109 6.89 15.31 -5.46
C LYS A 109 5.90 15.58 -4.34
N GLU A 110 5.86 16.81 -3.83
CA GLU A 110 4.89 17.25 -2.83
C GLU A 110 3.46 17.17 -3.40
N GLN A 111 3.24 17.61 -4.64
CA GLN A 111 1.95 17.46 -5.30
C GLN A 111 1.55 15.98 -5.41
N LEU A 112 2.46 15.11 -5.86
CA LEU A 112 2.20 13.67 -5.96
C LEU A 112 1.88 13.03 -4.60
N LEU A 113 2.55 13.48 -3.53
CA LEU A 113 2.27 13.03 -2.17
C LEU A 113 0.92 13.55 -1.66
N GLU A 114 0.56 14.78 -1.98
CA GLU A 114 -0.75 15.34 -1.66
C GLU A 114 -1.87 14.52 -2.33
N GLU A 115 -1.71 14.19 -3.61
CA GLU A 115 -2.66 13.33 -4.32
C GLU A 115 -2.69 11.90 -3.75
N ALA A 116 -1.56 11.36 -3.32
CA ALA A 116 -1.51 10.06 -2.62
C ALA A 116 -2.25 10.09 -1.28
N GLY A 117 -2.16 11.20 -0.54
CA GLY A 117 -2.93 11.45 0.68
C GLY A 117 -4.44 11.47 0.41
N ARG A 118 -4.87 12.17 -0.65
CA ARG A 118 -6.27 12.18 -1.12
C ARG A 118 -6.74 10.79 -1.52
N ALA A 119 -5.89 10.01 -2.20
CA ALA A 119 -6.21 8.64 -2.61
C ALA A 119 -6.43 7.72 -1.39
N LEU A 120 -5.56 7.78 -0.38
CA LEU A 120 -5.75 7.00 0.86
C LEU A 120 -7.03 7.41 1.61
N CYS A 121 -7.30 8.72 1.71
CA CYS A 121 -8.51 9.20 2.37
C CYS A 121 -9.78 8.77 1.62
N SER A 122 -9.77 8.81 0.29
CA SER A 122 -10.87 8.31 -0.55
C SER A 122 -11.12 6.82 -0.32
N LEU A 123 -10.06 6.01 -0.17
CA LEU A 123 -10.17 4.60 0.19
C LEU A 123 -10.85 4.42 1.57
N HIS A 124 -10.44 5.20 2.55
CA HIS A 124 -11.03 5.19 3.90
C HIS A 124 -12.50 5.67 3.92
N GLN A 125 -12.87 6.64 3.08
CA GLN A 125 -14.24 7.10 2.93
C GLN A 125 -15.14 6.03 2.30
N ALA A 126 -14.60 5.21 1.41
CA ALA A 126 -15.27 4.02 0.87
C ALA A 126 -15.40 2.87 1.89
N GLY A 127 -14.97 3.07 3.14
CA GLY A 127 -15.02 2.06 4.20
C GLY A 127 -13.95 0.98 4.06
N ILE A 128 -12.94 1.21 3.21
CA ILE A 128 -11.86 0.26 2.95
C ILE A 128 -10.60 0.70 3.68
N VAL A 129 -9.89 -0.25 4.27
CA VAL A 129 -8.57 -0.06 4.88
C VAL A 129 -7.58 -0.97 4.16
N HIS A 130 -6.44 -0.42 3.78
CA HIS A 130 -5.35 -1.14 3.14
C HIS A 130 -4.63 -2.08 4.13
N GLY A 131 -4.42 -1.65 5.36
CA GLY A 131 -3.89 -2.42 6.49
C GLY A 131 -2.37 -2.37 6.62
N ARG A 132 -1.67 -1.99 5.55
CA ARG A 132 -0.24 -1.69 5.56
C ARG A 132 0.16 -0.88 4.31
N PRO A 133 -0.39 0.33 4.11
CA PRO A 133 0.01 1.15 2.97
C PRO A 133 1.50 1.50 3.08
N ALA A 134 2.23 1.40 1.97
CA ALA A 134 3.64 1.75 1.89
C ALA A 134 3.94 2.33 0.51
N LEU A 135 4.92 3.22 0.40
CA LEU A 135 5.25 3.93 -0.85
C LEU A 135 5.54 3.00 -2.03
N ARG A 136 6.12 1.82 -1.77
CA ARG A 136 6.41 0.82 -2.81
C ARG A 136 5.18 0.03 -3.27
N ASP A 137 4.14 0.02 -2.45
CA ASP A 137 2.90 -0.73 -2.64
C ASP A 137 1.78 0.23 -3.11
N ILE A 138 2.15 1.41 -3.61
CA ILE A 138 1.27 2.39 -4.23
C ILE A 138 1.89 2.73 -5.57
N THR A 139 1.14 2.63 -6.67
CA THR A 139 1.59 3.01 -8.00
C THR A 139 0.84 4.22 -8.53
N TRP A 140 1.46 4.93 -9.45
CA TRP A 140 0.85 6.04 -10.18
C TRP A 140 1.09 5.89 -11.68
N LYS A 141 -0.01 5.93 -12.44
CA LYS A 141 -0.02 5.88 -13.91
C LYS A 141 -1.14 6.75 -14.45
N GLU A 142 -0.78 7.73 -15.29
CA GLU A 142 -1.74 8.56 -16.03
C GLU A 142 -2.79 9.21 -15.10
N GLY A 143 -2.34 9.77 -13.97
CA GLY A 143 -3.22 10.43 -13.00
C GLY A 143 -4.00 9.50 -12.06
N ASN A 144 -3.78 8.18 -12.14
CA ASN A 144 -4.47 7.21 -11.29
C ASN A 144 -3.51 6.56 -10.31
N PHE A 145 -3.90 6.57 -9.03
CA PHE A 145 -3.23 5.83 -7.97
C PHE A 145 -3.80 4.41 -7.85
N THR A 146 -2.96 3.42 -7.61
CA THR A 146 -3.40 2.04 -7.34
C THR A 146 -2.64 1.47 -6.16
N PHE A 147 -3.36 0.95 -5.16
CA PHE A 147 -2.77 0.29 -4.00
C PHE A 147 -2.56 -1.19 -4.30
N LEU A 148 -1.37 -1.70 -3.98
CA LEU A 148 -0.93 -3.08 -4.20
C LEU A 148 -0.75 -3.81 -2.86
N ASP A 149 -0.58 -5.12 -2.91
CA ASP A 149 -0.27 -5.95 -1.73
C ASP A 149 -1.34 -5.93 -0.61
N TRP A 150 -2.55 -6.38 -0.99
CA TRP A 150 -3.73 -6.45 -0.14
C TRP A 150 -3.72 -7.63 0.86
N GLU A 151 -2.59 -8.31 1.06
CA GLU A 151 -2.50 -9.49 1.94
C GLU A 151 -2.49 -9.15 3.45
N ASN A 152 -2.34 -7.87 3.81
CA ASN A 152 -2.16 -7.41 5.19
C ASN A 152 -3.46 -7.38 6.02
N ARG A 153 -3.36 -7.85 7.26
CA ARG A 153 -4.44 -7.92 8.26
C ARG A 153 -4.15 -6.99 9.43
N MET A 154 -5.21 -6.37 9.94
CA MET A 154 -5.15 -5.51 11.11
C MET A 154 -5.55 -6.29 12.37
N PHE A 155 -4.87 -6.03 13.49
CA PHE A 155 -5.17 -6.68 14.77
C PHE A 155 -6.43 -6.12 15.42
N THR A 156 -6.66 -4.81 15.30
CA THR A 156 -7.84 -4.14 15.83
C THR A 156 -9.04 -4.39 14.93
N LYS A 157 -10.24 -4.47 15.52
CA LYS A 157 -11.51 -4.63 14.79
C LYS A 157 -12.24 -3.31 14.59
N ASP A 158 -11.79 -2.23 15.22
CA ASP A 158 -12.37 -0.90 15.08
C ASP A 158 -11.88 -0.26 13.77
N ILE A 159 -12.80 -0.04 12.83
CA ILE A 159 -12.49 0.55 11.52
C ILE A 159 -11.88 1.95 11.63
N GLU A 160 -12.26 2.73 12.63
CA GLU A 160 -11.76 4.10 12.79
C GLU A 160 -10.34 4.10 13.34
N GLU A 161 -10.00 3.12 14.18
CA GLU A 161 -8.63 2.84 14.60
C GLU A 161 -7.79 2.29 13.45
N GLN A 162 -8.35 1.40 12.63
CA GLN A 162 -7.68 0.84 11.45
C GLN A 162 -7.27 1.92 10.44
N LYS A 163 -8.18 2.84 10.11
CA LYS A 163 -7.88 3.98 9.22
C LYS A 163 -6.75 4.87 9.77
N ALA A 164 -6.76 5.10 11.09
CA ALA A 164 -5.74 5.90 11.74
C ALA A 164 -4.36 5.22 11.67
N VAL A 165 -4.32 3.90 11.88
CA VAL A 165 -3.08 3.12 11.74
C VAL A 165 -2.60 3.11 10.29
N ASP A 166 -3.49 3.04 9.28
CA ASP A 166 -3.08 3.13 7.87
C ASP A 166 -2.41 4.47 7.56
N LEU A 167 -2.97 5.59 8.01
CA LEU A 167 -2.37 6.91 7.85
C LEU A 167 -0.99 6.97 8.54
N ILE A 168 -0.90 6.48 9.78
CA ILE A 168 0.36 6.40 10.53
C ILE A 168 1.40 5.57 9.77
N LEU A 169 1.02 4.42 9.23
CA LEU A 169 1.93 3.51 8.53
C LEU A 169 2.42 4.09 7.19
N LEU A 170 1.58 4.85 6.47
CA LEU A 170 2.03 5.50 5.24
C LEU A 170 3.03 6.62 5.52
N LEU A 171 2.74 7.49 6.51
CA LEU A 171 3.69 8.52 6.97
C LEU A 171 4.97 7.90 7.55
N HIS A 172 4.85 6.78 8.26
CA HIS A 172 6.01 6.00 8.73
C HIS A 172 6.84 5.49 7.57
N GLY A 173 6.20 4.92 6.55
CA GLY A 173 6.87 4.48 5.33
C GLY A 173 7.65 5.60 4.66
N LEU A 174 7.14 6.83 4.67
CA LEU A 174 7.84 8.02 4.17
C LEU A 174 9.01 8.44 5.07
N ALA A 175 8.82 8.46 6.39
CA ALA A 175 9.86 8.81 7.37
C ALA A 175 10.98 7.77 7.52
N ARG A 176 10.76 6.56 7.00
CA ARG A 176 11.76 5.49 6.88
C ARG A 176 12.71 5.72 5.73
N GLU A 177 12.30 6.45 4.70
CA GLU A 177 13.14 6.80 3.58
C GLU A 177 14.05 7.96 4.02
N ASP A 178 15.35 7.86 3.76
CA ASP A 178 16.37 8.82 4.23
C ASP A 178 16.38 10.09 3.36
N TYR A 179 15.20 10.72 3.19
CA TYR A 179 15.03 11.94 2.41
C TYR A 179 15.38 13.16 3.24
N ARG A 180 16.09 14.13 2.65
CA ARG A 180 16.37 15.41 3.31
C ARG A 180 15.09 16.23 3.52
N GLU A 181 14.14 16.12 2.60
CA GLU A 181 12.88 16.87 2.55
C GLU A 181 11.72 16.14 3.27
N GLU A 182 12.03 15.09 4.06
CA GLU A 182 11.04 14.21 4.70
C GLU A 182 9.90 14.96 5.39
N GLY A 183 10.20 16.00 6.18
CA GLY A 183 9.20 16.77 6.91
C GLY A 183 8.17 17.45 6.00
N HIS A 184 8.63 18.11 4.93
CA HIS A 184 7.75 18.75 3.95
C HIS A 184 6.94 17.71 3.16
N ARG A 185 7.56 16.58 2.83
CA ARG A 185 6.88 15.46 2.15
C ARG A 185 5.78 14.84 3.02
N MET A 186 6.03 14.67 4.32
CA MET A 186 5.01 14.20 5.29
C MET A 186 3.87 15.21 5.39
N GLU A 187 4.19 16.50 5.45
CA GLU A 187 3.21 17.57 5.49
C GLU A 187 2.34 17.60 4.22
N ALA A 188 2.93 17.45 3.04
CA ALA A 188 2.20 17.40 1.78
C ALA A 188 1.21 16.23 1.73
N LEU A 189 1.65 15.03 2.15
CA LEU A 189 0.78 13.86 2.22
C LEU A 189 -0.40 14.07 3.19
N ASP A 190 -0.12 14.55 4.39
CA ASP A 190 -1.14 14.80 5.42
C ASP A 190 -2.09 15.93 5.01
N ARG A 191 -1.58 16.99 4.36
CA ARG A 191 -2.38 18.07 3.77
C ARG A 191 -3.39 17.53 2.76
N GLY A 192 -2.96 16.63 1.87
CA GLY A 192 -3.85 16.01 0.90
C GLY A 192 -4.89 15.11 1.55
N TYR A 193 -4.47 14.33 2.54
CA TYR A 193 -5.37 13.48 3.31
C TYR A 193 -6.45 14.30 4.05
N LEU A 194 -6.06 15.41 4.67
CA LEU A 194 -6.95 16.36 5.34
C LEU A 194 -7.90 17.06 4.36
N ALA A 195 -7.38 17.57 3.25
CA ALA A 195 -8.18 18.26 2.23
C ALA A 195 -9.24 17.37 1.57
N GLN A 196 -9.16 16.05 1.76
CA GLN A 196 -10.17 15.07 1.34
C GLN A 196 -11.20 14.76 2.45
N GLY A 197 -11.15 15.39 3.62
CA GLY A 197 -12.07 15.13 4.74
C GLY A 197 -11.53 14.12 5.77
N GLY A 198 -10.21 14.08 5.94
CA GLY A 198 -9.50 13.13 6.78
C GLY A 198 -9.38 13.51 8.26
N GLU A 199 -9.96 14.63 8.69
CA GLU A 199 -9.74 15.27 10.00
C GLU A 199 -9.99 14.31 11.16
N LYS A 200 -11.12 13.59 11.13
CA LYS A 200 -11.48 12.64 12.20
C LYS A 200 -10.49 11.47 12.31
N THR A 201 -10.01 10.95 11.18
CA THR A 201 -8.99 9.90 11.18
C THR A 201 -7.66 10.43 11.71
N ARG A 202 -7.30 11.66 11.34
CA ARG A 202 -6.11 12.31 11.85
C ARG A 202 -6.17 12.52 13.37
N GLU A 203 -7.31 12.96 13.89
CA GLU A 203 -7.54 13.05 15.35
C GLU A 203 -7.44 11.69 16.04
N ASN A 204 -7.97 10.63 15.41
CA ASN A 204 -7.81 9.26 15.92
C ASN A 204 -6.33 8.85 15.98
N ALA A 205 -5.52 9.19 14.97
CA ALA A 205 -4.09 8.91 14.98
C ALA A 205 -3.39 9.59 16.17
N ILE A 206 -3.70 10.86 16.42
CA ILE A 206 -3.21 11.60 17.61
C ILE A 206 -3.66 10.91 18.91
N ARG A 207 -4.94 10.53 19.01
CA ARG A 207 -5.48 9.81 20.18
C ARG A 207 -4.75 8.49 20.43
N LEU A 208 -4.41 7.75 19.38
CA LEU A 208 -3.66 6.50 19.50
C LEU A 208 -2.26 6.72 20.07
N PHE A 209 -1.52 7.70 19.57
CA PHE A 209 -0.20 8.03 20.12
C PHE A 209 -0.28 8.45 21.59
N ARG A 210 -1.28 9.27 21.96
CA ARG A 210 -1.49 9.67 23.36
C ARG A 210 -1.83 8.49 24.25
N LYS A 211 -2.74 7.61 23.82
CA LYS A 211 -3.13 6.36 24.53
C LYS A 211 -1.93 5.44 24.74
N HIS A 212 -1.06 5.34 23.73
CA HIS A 212 0.14 4.50 23.75
C HIS A 212 1.42 5.27 24.07
N GLY A 213 1.35 6.40 24.78
CA GLY A 213 2.51 7.26 25.07
C GLY A 213 3.67 6.57 25.82
N VAL A 214 3.42 5.41 26.46
CA VAL A 214 4.49 4.54 26.99
C VAL A 214 5.35 3.96 25.86
N LEU A 215 4.73 3.50 24.76
CA LEU A 215 5.44 2.99 23.59
C LEU A 215 6.29 4.08 22.94
N TYR A 216 5.79 5.32 22.91
CA TYR A 216 6.57 6.47 22.46
C TYR A 216 7.83 6.69 23.32
N ARG A 217 7.72 6.59 24.65
CA ARG A 217 8.90 6.69 25.55
C ARG A 217 9.91 5.59 25.28
N ILE A 218 9.46 4.36 24.98
CA ILE A 218 10.34 3.24 24.60
C ILE A 218 11.02 3.53 23.26
N VAL A 219 10.26 3.95 22.23
CA VAL A 219 10.80 4.31 20.91
C VAL A 219 11.85 5.43 21.03
N LYS A 220 11.57 6.47 21.83
CA LYS A 220 12.52 7.56 22.09
C LYS A 220 13.79 7.07 22.82
N ALA A 221 13.66 6.17 23.78
CA ALA A 221 14.81 5.59 24.49
C ALA A 221 15.67 4.70 23.58
N LEU A 222 15.08 4.11 22.54
CA LEU A 222 15.76 3.25 21.57
C LEU A 222 16.32 4.02 20.35
N SER A 223 16.01 5.31 20.17
CA SER A 223 16.51 6.09 19.04
C SER A 223 18.04 6.20 18.95
N PRO A 224 18.83 6.19 20.06
CA PRO A 224 20.30 6.20 19.99
C PRO A 224 20.90 4.98 19.28
N PHE A 225 20.13 3.91 19.07
CA PHE A 225 20.58 2.72 18.32
C PHE A 225 20.43 2.86 16.80
N HIS A 226 19.92 4.01 16.31
CA HIS A 226 19.75 4.31 14.88
C HIS A 226 19.01 3.22 14.09
N MET A 227 18.06 2.54 14.73
CA MET A 227 17.20 1.57 14.08
C MET A 227 16.18 2.30 13.21
N VAL A 228 16.23 2.10 11.89
CA VAL A 228 15.43 2.86 10.90
C VAL A 228 13.93 2.86 11.23
N ASP A 229 13.35 1.72 11.62
CA ASP A 229 11.94 1.63 12.00
C ASP A 229 11.59 2.44 13.26
N VAL A 230 12.48 2.44 14.25
CA VAL A 230 12.31 3.15 15.54
C VAL A 230 12.40 4.65 15.29
N GLU A 231 13.37 5.06 14.48
CA GLU A 231 13.58 6.46 14.16
C GLU A 231 12.41 7.03 13.35
N ALA A 232 11.94 6.34 12.32
CA ALA A 232 10.74 6.73 11.59
C ALA A 232 9.50 6.80 12.49
N ALA A 233 9.33 5.86 13.43
CA ALA A 233 8.21 5.89 14.37
C ALA A 233 8.29 7.09 15.33
N ARG A 234 9.50 7.47 15.77
CA ARG A 234 9.74 8.67 16.57
C ARG A 234 9.32 9.93 15.80
N LYS A 235 9.79 10.08 14.56
CA LYS A 235 9.51 11.24 13.71
C LYS A 235 8.01 11.42 13.44
N VAL A 236 7.30 10.35 13.11
CA VAL A 236 5.83 10.39 12.92
C VAL A 236 5.11 10.77 14.21
N CYS A 237 5.53 10.22 15.35
CA CYS A 237 4.93 10.58 16.63
C CYS A 237 5.12 12.06 16.95
N GLU A 238 6.33 12.60 16.74
CA GLU A 238 6.61 14.03 16.91
C GLU A 238 5.78 14.89 15.95
N TYR A 239 5.66 14.48 14.69
CA TYR A 239 4.82 15.17 13.70
C TYR A 239 3.34 15.28 14.11
N PHE A 240 2.77 14.25 14.75
CA PHE A 240 1.38 14.27 15.19
C PHE A 240 1.15 14.97 16.54
N LEU A 241 2.15 15.01 17.42
CA LEU A 241 2.00 15.51 18.79
C LEU A 241 2.50 16.94 18.99
N ASN A 242 3.28 17.47 18.05
CA ASN A 242 3.64 18.88 17.97
C ASN A 242 2.53 19.70 17.29
#